data_AF-A0A401QB20-F1
#
_entry.id   AF-A0A401QB20-F1
#
_cell.length_a   1.000
_cell.length_b   1.000
_cell.length_c   1.000
_cell.angle_alpha   90.00
_cell.angle_beta   90.00
_cell.angle_gamma   90.00
#
_symmetry.space_group_name_H-M   'P 1'
#
loop_
_entity.id
_entity.type
_entity.pdbx_description
1 polymer ?
#
loop_
_entity_poly.entity_id
_entity_poly.type
_entity_poly.pdbx_seq_one_letter_code
_entity_poly.pdbx_strand_id
1 'polypeptide(L)'
;VAPFSGATTGTGGRIRDIQCTGRGAHAIAGIVGYCFGNLLCPEYPQPWEDQTFIYPENFARPLEVAIEASNGASDYGNKFGEPVLAGFARSFGLLLPGQERREWVKPVMFSAGIGTIEDQHIDKEQPKP
;
A
#
# COMPACT_ATOMS: atom_id res chain seq x y z
N VAL A 1 -4.23 -0.17 11.96
CA VAL A 1 -3.88 0.82 12.99
C VAL A 1 -4.10 2.23 12.49
N ALA A 2 -3.31 2.76 11.54
CA ALA A 2 -3.55 4.08 10.93
C ALA A 2 -3.31 4.02 9.40
N PRO A 3 -4.34 3.71 8.58
CA PRO A 3 -4.13 3.37 7.17
C PRO A 3 -3.61 4.54 6.32
N PHE A 4 -4.13 5.76 6.52
CA PHE A 4 -3.68 6.95 5.79
C PHE A 4 -2.18 7.21 5.99
N SER A 5 -1.75 7.39 7.25
CA SER A 5 -0.35 7.64 7.59
C SER A 5 0.57 6.47 7.24
N GLY A 6 0.08 5.23 7.33
CA GLY A 6 0.82 4.06 6.89
C GLY A 6 1.10 4.08 5.38
N ALA A 7 0.10 4.43 4.57
CA ALA A 7 0.22 4.47 3.12
C ALA A 7 1.05 5.66 2.62
N THR A 8 0.91 6.84 3.24
CA THR A 8 1.74 8.02 2.90
C THR A 8 3.21 7.73 3.17
N THR A 9 3.55 7.21 4.35
CA THR A 9 4.94 6.93 4.73
C THR A 9 5.53 5.76 3.95
N GLY A 10 4.74 4.74 3.59
CA GLY A 10 5.17 3.67 2.68
C GLY A 10 5.52 4.20 1.29
N THR A 11 4.67 5.07 0.73
CA THR A 11 4.92 5.73 -0.57
C THR A 11 6.17 6.61 -0.50
N GLY A 12 6.27 7.48 0.51
CA GLY A 12 7.42 8.35 0.69
C GLY A 12 8.73 7.60 0.95
N GLY A 13 8.68 6.49 1.69
CA GLY A 13 9.83 5.60 1.90
C GLY A 13 10.37 5.06 0.59
N ARG A 14 9.47 4.49 -0.22
CA ARG A 14 9.83 3.96 -1.54
C ARG A 14 10.36 5.04 -2.48
N ILE A 15 9.79 6.25 -2.48
CA ILE A 15 10.33 7.39 -3.27
C ILE A 15 11.77 7.71 -2.85
N ARG A 16 12.05 7.76 -1.54
CA ARG A 16 13.42 8.00 -1.03
C ARG A 16 14.37 6.89 -1.48
N ASP A 17 13.95 5.64 -1.46
CA ASP A 17 14.78 4.52 -1.93
C ASP A 17 15.17 4.68 -3.41
N ILE A 18 14.23 5.11 -4.26
CA ILE A 18 14.53 5.43 -5.66
C ILE A 18 15.53 6.59 -5.73
N GLN A 19 15.25 7.72 -5.06
CA GLN A 19 16.11 8.91 -5.15
C GLN A 19 17.53 8.68 -4.62
N CYS A 20 17.69 7.81 -3.63
CA CYS A 20 18.98 7.45 -3.03
C CYS A 20 19.66 6.24 -3.69
N THR A 21 19.16 5.78 -4.85
CA THR A 21 19.83 4.75 -5.66
C THR A 21 21.12 5.33 -6.25
N GLY A 22 22.22 4.56 -6.16
CA GLY A 22 23.54 4.98 -6.62
C GLY A 22 23.99 6.28 -5.96
N ARG A 23 24.32 7.30 -6.76
CA ARG A 23 24.65 8.67 -6.34
C ARG A 23 23.55 9.68 -6.59
N GLY A 24 22.33 9.23 -6.87
CA GLY A 24 21.17 10.07 -7.13
C GLY A 24 20.40 9.61 -8.35
N ALA A 25 19.12 9.35 -8.18
CA ALA A 25 18.20 8.97 -9.25
C ALA A 25 16.92 9.82 -9.21
N HIS A 26 16.20 9.82 -10.33
CA HIS A 26 14.95 10.56 -10.48
C HIS A 26 13.76 9.60 -10.50
N ALA A 27 12.81 9.79 -9.58
CA ALA A 27 11.55 9.04 -9.57
C ALA A 27 10.66 9.49 -10.73
N ILE A 28 9.98 8.54 -11.39
CA ILE A 28 9.16 8.81 -12.58
C ILE A 28 7.70 8.45 -12.35
N ALA A 29 7.43 7.25 -11.87
CA ALA A 29 6.07 6.76 -11.71
C ALA A 29 5.97 5.71 -10.62
N GLY A 30 4.84 5.74 -9.91
CA GLY A 30 4.50 4.82 -8.84
C GLY A 30 3.53 3.71 -9.27
N ILE A 31 3.55 2.63 -8.51
CA ILE A 31 2.58 1.53 -8.52
C ILE A 31 2.13 1.32 -7.09
N VAL A 32 0.83 1.14 -6.88
CA VAL A 32 0.29 0.93 -5.52
C VAL A 32 -0.65 -0.27 -5.49
N GLY A 33 -0.56 -1.09 -4.44
CA GLY A 33 -1.33 -2.31 -4.30
C GLY A 33 -1.90 -2.49 -2.90
N TYR A 34 -3.09 -3.06 -2.82
CA TYR A 34 -3.80 -3.28 -1.56
C TYR A 34 -4.39 -4.68 -1.49
N CYS A 35 -4.18 -5.36 -0.37
CA CYS A 35 -4.97 -6.53 0.02
C CYS A 35 -5.60 -6.29 1.38
N PHE A 36 -6.91 -6.48 1.48
CA PHE A 36 -7.69 -6.25 2.70
C PHE A 36 -8.82 -7.29 2.83
N GLY A 37 -9.43 -7.35 3.99
CA GLY A 37 -10.55 -8.26 4.25
C GLY A 37 -11.81 -7.95 3.44
N ASN A 38 -12.91 -8.59 3.81
CA ASN A 38 -14.23 -8.30 3.26
C ASN A 38 -14.62 -6.85 3.60
N LEU A 39 -15.12 -6.13 2.60
CA LEU A 39 -15.39 -4.70 2.71
C LEU A 39 -16.60 -4.42 3.59
N LEU A 40 -17.63 -5.27 3.51
CA LEU A 40 -18.87 -5.11 4.28
C LEU A 40 -19.47 -3.71 4.09
N CYS A 41 -19.57 -3.26 2.82
CA CYS A 41 -20.11 -1.95 2.48
C CYS A 41 -21.55 -1.80 3.03
N PRO A 42 -21.86 -0.77 3.85
CA PRO A 42 -23.14 -0.67 4.55
C PRO A 42 -24.38 -0.73 3.65
N GLU A 43 -24.29 -0.13 2.47
CA GLU A 43 -25.40 -0.05 1.51
C GLU A 43 -25.25 -1.03 0.33
N TYR A 44 -24.23 -1.90 0.37
CA TYR A 44 -23.92 -2.82 -0.71
C TYR A 44 -23.42 -4.19 -0.20
N PRO A 45 -24.23 -4.90 0.62
CA PRO A 45 -23.83 -6.17 1.20
C PRO A 45 -23.66 -7.23 0.11
N GLN A 46 -22.60 -8.01 0.18
CA GLN A 46 -22.37 -9.13 -0.74
C GLN A 46 -22.68 -10.47 -0.05
N PRO A 47 -23.26 -11.45 -0.77
CA PRO A 47 -23.70 -12.73 -0.19
C PRO A 47 -22.57 -13.62 0.33
N TRP A 48 -21.32 -13.36 -0.08
CA TRP A 48 -20.14 -14.09 0.39
C TRP A 48 -19.46 -13.44 1.61
N GLU A 49 -19.91 -12.25 2.04
CA GLU A 49 -19.29 -11.54 3.16
C GLU A 49 -20.00 -11.87 4.47
N ASP A 50 -19.27 -12.48 5.40
CA ASP A 50 -19.78 -12.82 6.72
C ASP A 50 -19.70 -11.61 7.68
N GLN A 51 -20.87 -11.09 8.07
CA GLN A 51 -20.99 -9.96 9.00
C GLN A 51 -20.67 -10.33 10.47
N THR A 52 -20.62 -11.62 10.80
CA THR A 52 -20.34 -12.12 12.16
C THR A 52 -18.85 -12.08 12.50
N PHE A 53 -17.99 -11.87 11.51
CA PHE A 53 -16.55 -11.81 11.69
C PHE A 53 -16.14 -10.65 12.60
N ILE A 54 -15.48 -11.00 13.71
CA ILE A 54 -14.95 -10.04 14.68
C ILE A 54 -13.58 -9.57 14.21
N TYR A 55 -13.36 -8.26 14.25
CA TYR A 55 -12.07 -7.63 13.96
C TYR A 55 -11.53 -7.02 15.26
N PRO A 56 -10.21 -7.10 15.51
CA PRO A 56 -9.60 -6.45 16.68
C PRO A 56 -9.87 -4.94 16.70
N GLU A 57 -10.21 -4.37 17.86
CA GLU A 57 -10.56 -2.95 18.00
C GLU A 57 -9.42 -2.00 17.64
N ASN A 58 -8.17 -2.44 17.81
CA ASN A 58 -6.97 -1.68 17.46
C ASN A 58 -6.67 -1.68 15.94
N PHE A 59 -7.47 -2.38 15.14
CA PHE A 59 -7.30 -2.47 13.69
C PHE A 59 -8.47 -1.76 13.00
N ALA A 60 -8.12 -0.89 12.05
CA ALA A 60 -9.08 -0.30 11.13
C ALA A 60 -9.80 -1.39 10.34
N ARG A 61 -11.08 -1.18 10.04
CA ARG A 61 -11.90 -2.14 9.28
C ARG A 61 -11.41 -2.20 7.82
N PRO A 62 -11.63 -3.31 7.09
CA PRO A 62 -11.17 -3.44 5.71
C PRO A 62 -11.63 -2.31 4.76
N LEU A 63 -12.88 -1.85 4.88
CA LEU A 63 -13.40 -0.72 4.12
C LEU A 63 -12.64 0.58 4.41
N GLU A 64 -12.41 0.88 5.68
CA GLU A 64 -11.63 2.04 6.10
C GLU A 64 -10.20 1.95 5.60
N VAL A 65 -9.58 0.76 5.66
CA VAL A 65 -8.24 0.53 5.10
C VAL A 65 -8.23 0.80 3.59
N ALA A 66 -9.20 0.29 2.84
CA ALA A 66 -9.27 0.48 1.39
C ALA A 66 -9.36 1.97 1.01
N ILE A 67 -10.18 2.73 1.73
CA ILE A 67 -10.36 4.18 1.50
C ILE A 67 -9.12 4.96 1.92
N GLU A 68 -8.73 4.83 3.19
CA GLU A 68 -7.71 5.70 3.79
C GLU A 68 -6.30 5.38 3.28
N ALA A 69 -5.99 4.11 2.98
CA ALA A 69 -4.71 3.76 2.37
C ALA A 69 -4.61 4.25 0.91
N SER A 70 -5.72 4.23 0.17
CA SER A 70 -5.78 4.81 -1.18
C SER A 70 -5.60 6.32 -1.16
N ASN A 71 -6.32 7.00 -0.26
CA ASN A 71 -6.20 8.44 -0.06
C ASN A 71 -4.76 8.83 0.35
N GLY A 72 -4.16 8.10 1.30
CA GLY A 72 -2.82 8.39 1.79
C GLY A 72 -1.73 8.22 0.71
N ALA A 73 -1.76 7.12 -0.05
CA ALA A 73 -0.79 6.92 -1.13
C ALA A 73 -0.93 8.00 -2.21
N SER A 74 -2.17 8.34 -2.60
CA SER A 74 -2.46 9.35 -3.59
C SER A 74 -2.07 10.75 -3.11
N ASP A 75 -2.36 11.09 -1.86
CA ASP A 75 -2.02 12.39 -1.26
C ASP A 75 -0.50 12.64 -1.33
N TYR A 76 0.30 11.65 -0.93
CA TYR A 76 1.75 11.78 -0.97
C TYR A 76 2.27 11.86 -2.41
N GLY A 77 1.81 10.97 -3.31
CA GLY A 77 2.22 10.96 -4.72
C GLY A 77 1.88 12.28 -5.41
N ASN A 78 0.66 12.80 -5.22
CA ASN A 78 0.19 14.06 -5.81
C ASN A 78 0.98 15.27 -5.31
N LYS A 79 1.24 15.35 -4.00
CA LYS A 79 2.02 16.45 -3.41
C LYS A 79 3.50 16.40 -3.82
N PHE A 80 4.07 15.21 -3.91
CA PHE A 80 5.45 15.01 -4.36
C PHE A 80 5.59 15.27 -5.88
N GLY A 81 4.55 14.96 -6.65
CA GLY A 81 4.54 15.09 -8.12
C GLY A 81 4.89 13.79 -8.85
N GLU A 82 4.67 12.63 -8.24
CA GLU A 82 4.85 11.33 -8.90
C GLU A 82 3.50 10.72 -9.29
N PRO A 83 3.23 10.49 -10.59
CA PRO A 83 2.00 9.84 -11.04
C PRO A 83 1.98 8.36 -10.65
N VAL A 84 0.84 7.89 -10.13
CA VAL A 84 0.58 6.46 -9.92
C VAL A 84 -0.10 5.89 -11.17
N LEU A 85 0.60 4.99 -11.88
CA LEU A 85 0.17 4.52 -13.21
C LEU A 85 -0.49 3.15 -13.22
N ALA A 86 -0.21 2.32 -12.20
CA ALA A 86 -0.76 0.97 -12.11
C ALA A 86 -0.98 0.56 -10.66
N GLY A 87 -1.73 -0.52 -10.47
CA GLY A 87 -1.98 -1.06 -9.15
C GLY A 87 -2.84 -2.30 -9.14
N PHE A 88 -3.09 -2.80 -7.93
CA PHE A 88 -4.05 -3.87 -7.69
C PHE A 88 -4.81 -3.62 -6.38
N ALA A 89 -6.05 -4.08 -6.33
CA ALA A 89 -6.82 -4.15 -5.10
C ALA A 89 -7.44 -5.55 -5.00
N ARG A 90 -7.34 -6.19 -3.84
CA ARG A 90 -7.91 -7.51 -3.60
C ARG A 90 -8.57 -7.57 -2.23
N SER A 91 -9.87 -7.85 -2.21
CA SER A 91 -10.58 -8.28 -1.01
C SER A 91 -10.57 -9.80 -0.90
N PHE A 92 -10.40 -10.33 0.31
CA PHE A 92 -10.58 -11.75 0.59
C PHE A 92 -10.84 -11.98 2.07
N GLY A 93 -11.97 -12.61 2.38
CA GLY A 93 -12.26 -13.19 3.68
C GLY A 93 -13.17 -14.40 3.52
N LEU A 94 -12.72 -15.57 3.96
CA LEU A 94 -13.47 -16.82 3.84
C LEU A 94 -13.28 -17.71 5.07
N LEU A 95 -14.35 -18.40 5.47
CA LEU A 95 -14.28 -19.50 6.43
C LEU A 95 -14.04 -20.82 5.66
N LEU A 96 -12.90 -21.45 5.89
CA LEU A 96 -12.55 -22.72 5.26
C LEU A 96 -13.28 -23.92 5.90
N PRO A 97 -13.36 -25.07 5.21
CA PRO A 97 -13.75 -26.33 5.83
C PRO A 97 -12.89 -26.61 7.07
N GLY A 98 -13.51 -26.78 8.24
CA GLY A 98 -12.80 -26.86 9.53
C GLY A 98 -12.85 -25.59 10.39
N GLN A 99 -13.67 -24.60 10.00
CA GLN A 99 -13.92 -23.36 10.76
C GLN A 99 -12.69 -22.44 10.92
N GLU A 100 -11.69 -22.62 10.05
CA GLU A 100 -10.54 -21.72 10.01
C GLU A 100 -10.81 -20.52 9.10
N ARG A 101 -10.70 -19.31 9.66
CA ARG A 101 -10.84 -18.06 8.89
C ARG A 101 -9.54 -17.71 8.19
N ARG A 102 -9.60 -17.45 6.88
CA ARG A 102 -8.51 -16.90 6.08
C ARG A 102 -8.91 -15.54 5.53
N GLU A 103 -8.17 -14.52 5.94
CA GLU A 103 -8.46 -13.13 5.60
C GLU A 103 -7.25 -12.23 5.85
N TRP A 104 -7.12 -11.14 5.09
CA TRP A 104 -6.15 -10.08 5.37
C TRP A 104 -6.66 -9.13 6.47
N VAL A 105 -6.69 -9.63 7.71
CA VAL A 105 -6.97 -8.79 8.90
C VAL A 105 -5.83 -7.79 9.09
N LYS A 106 -4.58 -8.24 8.94
CA LYS A 106 -3.44 -7.35 8.70
C LYS A 106 -3.36 -7.11 7.19
N PRO A 107 -3.63 -5.88 6.71
CA PRO A 107 -3.66 -5.62 5.28
C PRO A 107 -2.26 -5.68 4.66
N VAL A 108 -2.21 -5.91 3.35
CA VAL A 108 -1.03 -5.64 2.53
C VAL A 108 -1.17 -4.25 1.95
N MET A 109 -0.23 -3.37 2.26
CA MET A 109 -0.01 -2.12 1.54
C MET A 109 1.30 -2.28 0.78
N PHE A 110 1.22 -2.17 -0.53
CA PHE A 110 2.32 -2.34 -1.45
C PHE A 110 2.57 -1.03 -2.17
N SER A 111 3.82 -0.58 -2.21
CA SER A 111 4.26 0.52 -3.08
C SER A 111 5.49 0.08 -3.84
N ALA A 112 5.49 0.36 -5.13
CA ALA A 112 6.64 0.23 -6.00
C ALA A 112 6.72 1.48 -6.89
N GLY A 113 7.82 1.61 -7.61
CA GLY A 113 7.98 2.71 -8.54
C GLY A 113 9.17 2.47 -9.45
N ILE A 114 9.18 3.23 -10.53
CA ILE A 114 10.26 3.26 -11.49
C ILE A 114 10.90 4.64 -11.49
N GLY A 115 12.19 4.67 -11.78
CA GLY A 115 12.97 5.89 -11.90
C GLY A 115 14.01 5.75 -12.99
N THR A 116 14.79 6.82 -13.17
CA THR A 116 15.95 6.84 -14.06
C THR A 116 17.20 7.24 -13.30
N ILE A 117 18.34 6.76 -13.76
CA ILE A 117 19.65 7.10 -13.24
C ILE A 117 20.61 7.26 -14.42
N GLU A 118 21.51 8.23 -14.32
CA GLU A 118 22.60 8.37 -15.27
C GLU A 118 23.63 7.25 -15.03
N ASP A 119 24.21 6.72 -16.12
CA ASP A 119 25.18 5.62 -16.06
C ASP A 119 26.32 5.88 -15.07
N GLN A 120 26.87 7.09 -15.11
CA GLN A 120 27.92 7.50 -14.17
C GLN A 120 27.48 7.38 -12.71
N HIS A 121 26.21 7.58 -12.37
CA HIS A 121 25.72 7.59 -10.99
C HIS A 121 25.28 6.23 -10.45
N ILE A 122 25.36 5.14 -11.23
CA ILE A 122 24.91 3.81 -10.80
C ILE A 122 25.64 3.34 -9.54
N ASP A 123 26.96 3.46 -9.52
CA ASP A 123 27.79 3.00 -8.41
C ASP A 123 27.94 4.06 -7.33
N LYS A 124 27.89 3.62 -6.07
CA LYS A 124 28.20 4.46 -4.91
C LYS A 124 29.70 4.71 -4.81
N GLU A 125 30.06 5.92 -4.41
CA GLU A 125 31.44 6.24 -4.04
C GLU A 125 31.78 5.70 -2.64
N GLN A 126 33.07 5.52 -2.40
CA GLN A 126 33.55 5.27 -1.04
C GLN A 126 33.47 6.55 -0.21
N PRO A 127 32.89 6.51 1.00
CA PRO A 127 32.87 7.65 1.91
C PRO A 127 34.30 8.12 2.21
N LYS A 128 34.54 9.44 2.14
CA LYS A 128 35.80 10.05 2.56
C LYS A 128 35.72 10.44 4.05
N PRO A 129 36.82 10.30 4.82
CA PRO A 129 36.89 10.77 6.20
C PRO A 129 36.63 12.27 6.35
#